data_AF-A0A2W7Q9B2-F1
#
_entry.id   AF-A0A2W7Q9B2-F1
#
_cell.length_a   1.000
_cell.length_b   1.000
_cell.length_c   1.000
_cell.angle_alpha   90.00
_cell.angle_beta   90.00
_cell.angle_gamma   90.00
#
_symmetry.space_group_name_H-M   'P 1'
#
loop_
_entity.id
_entity.type
_entity.pdbx_description
1 polymer ?
#
loop_
_entity_poly.entity_id
_entity_poly.type
_entity_poly.pdbx_seq_one_letter_code
_entity_poly.pdbx_strand_id
1 'polypeptide(L)'
;MLATGGMTTVITEGGRFYRVHRFEASGVLTVVAAGAVECVIIGGGGGGGFRLGGGGGAGGAWKFVQGETDNNLASPLHLPSGTYPVIIGAGGAGSGTVGLRGTNGSASSAFSLTASGGGGGGSNGAVGTLAGASGANGGGGVYSAGPPSGIGGTGALPQGRNGGSVTGSAAASLGVSAGGGGFGSAGVDGTSTSTPAAPMGNGGHGLTTHIAGASLSLCGGGGGGGGPVFSGGYAGSGQDGGGHGGVSGAAGHGMINSGGGGGGGGASGATNFAAGNGGSGLVILRYRISQSEYLAEV
;
A
#
# COMPACT_ATOMS: atom_id res chain seq x y z
N MET A 1 -16.21 -27.31 -5.54
CA MET A 1 -15.95 -26.20 -6.48
C MET A 1 -14.78 -26.61 -7.35
N LEU A 2 -14.74 -26.17 -8.61
CA LEU A 2 -13.61 -26.42 -9.51
C LEU A 2 -13.34 -25.16 -10.35
N ALA A 3 -12.11 -24.68 -10.35
CA ALA A 3 -11.69 -23.54 -11.15
C ALA A 3 -10.25 -23.69 -11.67
N THR A 4 -9.92 -22.91 -12.69
CA THR A 4 -8.57 -22.79 -13.28
C THR A 4 -8.23 -21.32 -13.53
N GLY A 5 -6.93 -21.01 -13.58
CA GLY A 5 -6.42 -19.64 -13.79
C GLY A 5 -5.54 -19.16 -12.65
N GLY A 6 -4.62 -18.25 -12.94
CA GLY A 6 -3.60 -17.82 -11.98
C GLY A 6 -2.62 -18.93 -11.60
N MET A 7 -1.72 -18.63 -10.68
CA MET A 7 -0.85 -19.62 -10.05
C MET A 7 -1.67 -20.42 -9.03
N THR A 8 -1.63 -21.75 -9.13
CA THR A 8 -2.42 -22.64 -8.29
C THR A 8 -1.53 -23.39 -7.30
N THR A 9 -1.96 -23.47 -6.05
CA THR A 9 -1.36 -24.32 -5.01
C THR A 9 -2.45 -24.98 -4.17
N VAL A 10 -2.09 -26.02 -3.42
CA VAL A 10 -2.97 -26.63 -2.42
C VAL A 10 -2.36 -26.47 -1.02
N ILE A 11 -3.21 -26.22 -0.02
CA ILE A 11 -2.79 -26.00 1.37
C ILE A 11 -3.68 -26.76 2.34
N THR A 12 -3.15 -26.99 3.54
CA THR A 12 -3.91 -27.47 4.70
C THR A 12 -3.96 -26.40 5.77
N GLU A 13 -5.14 -26.07 6.28
CA GLU A 13 -5.33 -25.10 7.37
C GLU A 13 -6.46 -25.56 8.28
N GLY A 14 -6.21 -25.66 9.59
CA GLY A 14 -7.22 -26.07 10.57
C GLY A 14 -7.83 -27.45 10.28
N GLY A 15 -7.04 -28.38 9.72
CA GLY A 15 -7.50 -29.72 9.33
C GLY A 15 -8.39 -29.74 8.07
N ARG A 16 -8.45 -28.65 7.31
CA ARG A 16 -9.20 -28.54 6.04
C ARG A 16 -8.23 -28.32 4.88
N PHE A 17 -8.65 -28.76 3.70
CA PHE A 17 -7.87 -28.67 2.47
C PHE A 17 -8.44 -27.59 1.55
N TYR A 18 -7.56 -26.80 0.97
CA TYR A 18 -7.95 -25.71 0.07
C TYR A 18 -7.12 -25.73 -1.21
N ARG A 19 -7.74 -25.35 -2.32
CA ARG A 19 -7.03 -24.89 -3.52
C ARG A 19 -6.99 -23.38 -3.52
N VAL A 20 -5.82 -22.81 -3.76
CA VAL A 20 -5.54 -21.38 -3.79
C VAL A 20 -5.22 -20.97 -5.22
N HIS A 21 -5.81 -19.88 -5.69
CA HIS A 21 -5.43 -19.22 -6.94
C HIS A 21 -4.87 -17.83 -6.63
N ARG A 22 -3.68 -17.53 -7.17
CA ARG A 22 -2.98 -16.25 -7.01
C ARG A 22 -2.74 -15.59 -8.36
N PHE A 23 -3.14 -14.33 -8.49
CA PHE A 23 -2.92 -13.49 -9.66
C PHE A 23 -2.01 -12.33 -9.30
N GLU A 24 -0.81 -12.35 -9.86
CA GLU A 24 0.19 -11.28 -9.78
C GLU A 24 0.23 -10.44 -11.08
N ALA A 25 -0.45 -10.92 -12.12
CA ALA A 25 -0.72 -10.23 -13.37
C ALA A 25 -2.19 -10.45 -13.75
N SER A 26 -2.73 -9.55 -14.56
CA SER A 26 -4.11 -9.66 -15.05
C SER A 26 -4.32 -10.95 -15.83
N GLY A 27 -5.49 -11.55 -15.69
CA GLY A 27 -5.83 -12.83 -16.30
C GLY A 27 -7.31 -13.14 -16.16
N VAL A 28 -7.64 -14.43 -16.29
CA VAL A 28 -9.02 -14.91 -16.17
C VAL A 28 -9.05 -16.09 -15.21
N LEU A 29 -9.99 -16.07 -14.27
CA LEU A 29 -10.39 -17.26 -13.52
C LEU A 29 -11.58 -17.91 -14.24
N THR A 30 -11.46 -19.18 -14.57
CA THR A 30 -12.55 -19.97 -15.14
C THR A 30 -13.10 -20.89 -14.06
N VAL A 31 -14.35 -20.68 -13.66
CA VAL A 31 -15.06 -21.54 -12.70
C VAL A 31 -15.84 -22.58 -13.49
N VAL A 32 -15.42 -23.83 -13.37
CA VAL A 32 -16.05 -24.98 -14.03
C VAL A 32 -17.24 -25.49 -13.20
N ALA A 33 -17.08 -25.54 -11.88
CA ALA A 33 -18.14 -25.91 -10.95
C ALA A 33 -18.24 -24.86 -9.85
N ALA A 34 -19.45 -24.32 -9.65
CA ALA A 34 -19.72 -23.23 -8.73
C ALA A 34 -19.32 -23.53 -7.27
N GLY A 35 -19.15 -22.47 -6.47
CA GLY A 35 -18.86 -22.62 -5.06
C GLY A 35 -18.58 -21.32 -4.31
N ALA A 36 -18.43 -21.44 -3.00
CA ALA A 36 -18.03 -20.35 -2.13
C ALA A 36 -16.50 -20.20 -2.12
N VAL A 37 -16.02 -18.97 -2.24
CA VAL A 37 -14.60 -18.60 -2.18
C VAL A 37 -14.34 -17.59 -1.09
N GLU A 38 -13.20 -17.75 -0.45
CA GLU A 38 -12.55 -16.72 0.36
C GLU A 38 -11.61 -15.94 -0.55
N CYS A 39 -11.45 -14.63 -0.33
CA CYS A 39 -10.65 -13.80 -1.23
C CYS A 39 -9.98 -12.62 -0.54
N VAL A 40 -8.89 -12.17 -1.16
CA VAL A 40 -8.18 -10.92 -0.89
C VAL A 40 -7.93 -10.26 -2.24
N ILE A 41 -8.47 -9.07 -2.47
CA ILE A 41 -8.29 -8.26 -3.69
C ILE A 41 -7.61 -6.96 -3.28
N ILE A 42 -6.44 -6.66 -3.84
CA ILE A 42 -5.59 -5.55 -3.43
C ILE A 42 -5.27 -4.67 -4.64
N GLY A 43 -5.50 -3.36 -4.53
CA GLY A 43 -5.11 -2.35 -5.53
C GLY A 43 -3.60 -2.06 -5.52
N GLY A 44 -3.10 -1.39 -6.55
CA GLY A 44 -1.70 -0.93 -6.57
C GLY A 44 -1.47 0.23 -5.59
N GLY A 45 -0.31 0.25 -4.93
CA GLY A 45 0.09 1.33 -4.03
C GLY A 45 0.50 2.61 -4.77
N GLY A 46 0.41 3.75 -4.10
CA GLY A 46 0.90 5.04 -4.62
C GLY A 46 2.41 5.18 -4.52
N GLY A 47 3.01 5.98 -5.42
CA GLY A 47 4.43 6.33 -5.34
C GLY A 47 4.72 7.40 -4.28
N GLY A 48 5.95 7.45 -3.78
CA GLY A 48 6.38 8.48 -2.83
C GLY A 48 6.64 9.83 -3.49
N GLY A 49 6.67 10.89 -2.69
CA GLY A 49 6.98 12.25 -3.14
C GLY A 49 8.48 12.58 -3.11
N PHE A 50 8.92 13.52 -3.94
CA PHE A 50 10.32 13.90 -4.08
C PHE A 50 10.81 14.86 -2.98
N ARG A 51 12.10 14.76 -2.65
CA ARG A 51 12.89 15.66 -1.76
C ARG A 51 12.22 15.96 -0.44
N LEU A 52 12.54 15.17 0.59
CA LEU A 52 11.89 15.21 1.90
C LEU A 52 10.38 15.01 1.73
N GLY A 53 10.00 14.13 0.80
CA GLY A 53 8.62 13.93 0.40
C GLY A 53 7.88 12.97 1.33
N GLY A 54 6.55 13.04 1.31
CA GLY A 54 5.70 12.09 2.01
C GLY A 54 5.74 10.69 1.38
N GLY A 55 5.47 9.66 2.18
CA GLY A 55 5.32 8.30 1.69
C GLY A 55 4.05 8.11 0.87
N GLY A 56 4.05 7.21 -0.11
CA GLY A 56 2.84 6.80 -0.83
C GLY A 56 1.91 5.98 0.05
N GLY A 57 0.60 6.13 -0.14
CA GLY A 57 -0.42 5.30 0.50
C GLY A 57 -0.51 3.92 -0.16
N ALA A 58 -0.88 2.92 0.62
CA ALA A 58 -1.12 1.57 0.10
C ALA A 58 -2.34 1.49 -0.83
N GLY A 59 -2.42 0.45 -1.64
CA GLY A 59 -3.64 0.06 -2.35
C GLY A 59 -4.76 -0.34 -1.38
N GLY A 60 -6.00 -0.16 -1.82
CA GLY A 60 -7.17 -0.61 -1.07
C GLY A 60 -7.28 -2.12 -1.06
N ALA A 61 -8.07 -2.66 -0.14
CA ALA A 61 -8.35 -4.09 -0.11
C ALA A 61 -9.83 -4.43 0.06
N TRP A 62 -10.25 -5.54 -0.55
CA TRP A 62 -11.43 -6.30 -0.17
C TRP A 62 -11.00 -7.66 0.35
N LYS A 63 -11.56 -8.08 1.48
CA LYS A 63 -11.12 -9.28 2.19
C LYS A 63 -12.29 -10.01 2.83
N PHE A 64 -12.36 -11.32 2.53
CA PHE A 64 -13.05 -12.30 3.35
C PHE A 64 -12.18 -13.55 3.50
N VAL A 65 -11.77 -13.87 4.74
CA VAL A 65 -11.11 -15.12 5.12
C VAL A 65 -11.74 -15.60 6.43
N GLN A 66 -12.28 -16.83 6.44
CA GLN A 66 -13.01 -17.32 7.61
C GLN A 66 -12.10 -17.38 8.83
N GLY A 67 -12.51 -16.72 9.93
CA GLY A 67 -11.77 -16.71 11.19
C GLY A 67 -10.82 -15.52 11.37
N GLU A 68 -10.60 -14.69 10.35
CA GLU A 68 -9.85 -13.43 10.47
C GLU A 68 -10.77 -12.28 10.91
N THR A 69 -10.25 -11.34 11.70
CA THR A 69 -11.04 -10.30 12.39
C THR A 69 -11.18 -8.99 11.62
N ASP A 70 -10.33 -8.76 10.63
CA ASP A 70 -10.21 -7.55 9.80
C ASP A 70 -10.88 -7.71 8.42
N ASN A 71 -11.83 -8.65 8.29
CA ASN A 71 -12.67 -8.80 7.11
C ASN A 71 -13.54 -7.55 6.88
N ASN A 72 -13.58 -7.06 5.64
CA ASN A 72 -14.45 -5.96 5.23
C ASN A 72 -15.52 -6.38 4.21
N LEU A 73 -15.55 -7.66 3.83
CA LEU A 73 -16.69 -8.33 3.23
C LEU A 73 -17.46 -9.10 4.31
N ALA A 74 -18.78 -9.17 4.18
CA ALA A 74 -19.64 -9.78 5.19
C ALA A 74 -19.64 -11.33 5.18
N SER A 75 -19.35 -11.94 4.03
CA SER A 75 -19.43 -13.39 3.83
C SER A 75 -18.49 -13.83 2.71
N PRO A 76 -18.22 -15.15 2.56
CA PRO A 76 -17.56 -15.66 1.36
C PRO A 76 -18.34 -15.27 0.10
N LEU A 77 -17.64 -15.11 -1.02
CA LEU A 77 -18.28 -14.85 -2.31
C LEU A 77 -18.76 -16.17 -2.92
N HIS A 78 -19.98 -16.21 -3.45
CA HIS A 78 -20.43 -17.34 -4.25
C HIS A 78 -20.18 -17.07 -5.73
N LEU A 79 -19.35 -17.90 -6.36
CA LEU A 79 -19.05 -17.80 -7.79
C LEU A 79 -19.81 -18.90 -8.55
N PRO A 80 -20.80 -18.54 -9.39
CA PRO A 80 -21.34 -19.43 -10.41
C PRO A 80 -20.29 -20.00 -11.35
N SER A 81 -20.65 -21.02 -12.14
CA SER A 81 -19.83 -21.41 -13.28
C SER A 81 -19.77 -20.27 -14.30
N GLY A 82 -18.60 -20.04 -14.87
CA GLY A 82 -18.37 -18.91 -15.76
C GLY A 82 -16.92 -18.46 -15.82
N THR A 83 -16.70 -17.34 -16.48
CA THR A 83 -15.37 -16.70 -16.58
C THR A 83 -15.39 -15.36 -15.85
N TYR A 84 -14.33 -15.12 -15.09
CA TYR A 84 -14.18 -13.93 -14.27
C TYR A 84 -12.87 -13.24 -14.64
N PRO A 85 -12.92 -12.05 -15.28
CA PRO A 85 -11.72 -11.28 -15.51
C PRO A 85 -11.13 -10.83 -14.17
N VAL A 86 -9.82 -10.98 -14.04
CA VAL A 86 -9.02 -10.53 -12.90
C VAL A 86 -8.06 -9.47 -13.41
N ILE A 87 -8.21 -8.24 -12.93
CA ILE A 87 -7.33 -7.12 -13.29
C ILE A 87 -6.45 -6.79 -12.10
N ILE A 88 -5.14 -6.75 -12.32
CA ILE A 88 -4.15 -6.34 -11.33
C ILE A 88 -3.72 -4.89 -11.60
N GLY A 89 -3.97 -4.03 -10.62
CA GLY A 89 -3.57 -2.63 -10.66
C GLY A 89 -2.06 -2.46 -10.56
N ALA A 90 -1.47 -1.65 -11.43
CA ALA A 90 -0.08 -1.24 -11.33
C ALA A 90 0.15 -0.31 -10.13
N GLY A 91 1.36 -0.35 -9.57
CA GLY A 91 1.80 0.65 -8.60
C GLY A 91 2.05 2.01 -9.26
N GLY A 92 1.91 3.08 -8.48
CA GLY A 92 2.21 4.45 -8.91
C GLY A 92 3.70 4.71 -8.98
N ALA A 93 4.13 5.56 -9.91
CA ALA A 93 5.50 6.02 -10.02
C ALA A 93 5.85 6.98 -8.86
N GLY A 94 7.02 6.76 -8.25
CA GLY A 94 7.62 7.72 -7.33
C GLY A 94 8.09 8.96 -8.09
N SER A 95 8.08 10.12 -7.43
CA SER A 95 8.56 11.35 -8.06
C SER A 95 10.09 11.43 -8.09
N GLY A 96 10.63 11.87 -9.23
CA GLY A 96 12.06 12.16 -9.44
C GLY A 96 12.37 13.64 -9.59
N THR A 97 11.37 14.52 -9.47
CA THR A 97 11.51 15.95 -9.79
C THR A 97 10.90 16.82 -8.70
N VAL A 98 11.55 17.96 -8.44
CA VAL A 98 11.06 18.99 -7.51
C VAL A 98 9.64 19.42 -7.88
N GLY A 99 8.75 19.51 -6.89
CA GLY A 99 7.40 20.04 -7.09
C GLY A 99 6.44 19.08 -7.79
N LEU A 100 6.80 17.79 -7.93
CA LEU A 100 5.88 16.75 -8.37
C LEU A 100 5.65 15.75 -7.23
N ARG A 101 4.39 15.53 -6.85
CA ARG A 101 3.99 14.44 -5.95
C ARG A 101 4.16 13.10 -6.67
N GLY A 102 4.23 12.01 -5.89
CA GLY A 102 4.13 10.67 -6.47
C GLY A 102 2.80 10.47 -7.18
N THR A 103 2.72 9.55 -8.15
CA THR A 103 1.45 9.24 -8.80
C THR A 103 0.64 8.24 -7.97
N ASN A 104 -0.68 8.28 -8.13
CA ASN A 104 -1.55 7.27 -7.55
C ASN A 104 -1.29 5.89 -8.18
N GLY A 105 -1.53 4.84 -7.42
CA GLY A 105 -1.62 3.48 -7.95
C GLY A 105 -2.94 3.26 -8.70
N SER A 106 -2.99 2.18 -9.48
CA SER A 106 -4.19 1.78 -10.23
C SER A 106 -5.01 0.76 -9.46
N ALA A 107 -6.32 0.71 -9.74
CA ALA A 107 -7.22 -0.25 -9.11
C ALA A 107 -7.00 -1.69 -9.60
N SER A 108 -7.24 -2.65 -8.72
CA SER A 108 -7.43 -4.06 -9.07
C SER A 108 -8.93 -4.39 -9.03
N SER A 109 -9.38 -5.34 -9.84
CA SER A 109 -10.79 -5.76 -9.84
C SER A 109 -10.96 -7.24 -10.13
N ALA A 110 -11.85 -7.88 -9.38
CA ALA A 110 -12.30 -9.26 -9.59
C ALA A 110 -13.67 -9.45 -8.93
N PHE A 111 -14.49 -10.38 -9.44
CA PHE A 111 -15.78 -10.78 -8.82
C PHE A 111 -16.74 -9.60 -8.57
N SER A 112 -16.76 -8.62 -9.48
CA SER A 112 -17.52 -7.36 -9.34
C SER A 112 -17.10 -6.46 -8.17
N LEU A 113 -15.97 -6.75 -7.53
CA LEU A 113 -15.33 -5.92 -6.52
C LEU A 113 -14.17 -5.15 -7.14
N THR A 114 -14.05 -3.88 -6.76
CA THR A 114 -12.93 -3.01 -7.16
C THR A 114 -12.18 -2.54 -5.92
N ALA A 115 -10.90 -2.90 -5.84
CA ALA A 115 -9.97 -2.40 -4.83
C ALA A 115 -9.19 -1.21 -5.44
N SER A 116 -9.49 -0.01 -4.96
CA SER A 116 -8.92 1.23 -5.49
C SER A 116 -7.41 1.33 -5.25
N GLY A 117 -6.71 2.08 -6.09
CA GLY A 117 -5.28 2.33 -5.90
C GLY A 117 -4.97 3.30 -4.76
N GLY A 118 -3.73 3.27 -4.29
CA GLY A 118 -3.21 4.15 -3.24
C GLY A 118 -2.87 5.56 -3.73
N GLY A 119 -2.93 6.53 -2.82
CA GLY A 119 -2.60 7.92 -3.09
C GLY A 119 -1.09 8.17 -3.12
N GLY A 120 -0.61 8.99 -4.06
CA GLY A 120 0.79 9.38 -4.13
C GLY A 120 1.22 10.36 -3.03
N GLY A 121 2.46 10.23 -2.55
CA GLY A 121 3.03 11.06 -1.48
C GLY A 121 3.34 12.50 -1.93
N GLY A 122 3.16 13.45 -1.02
CA GLY A 122 3.39 14.88 -1.28
C GLY A 122 4.87 15.22 -1.49
N SER A 123 5.17 16.30 -2.23
CA SER A 123 6.54 16.71 -2.55
C SER A 123 6.83 18.18 -2.21
N ASN A 124 8.07 18.44 -1.80
CA ASN A 124 8.57 19.78 -1.48
C ASN A 124 9.11 20.49 -2.73
N GLY A 125 8.64 21.70 -3.04
CA GLY A 125 9.03 22.49 -4.22
C GLY A 125 9.20 24.00 -3.96
N ALA A 126 9.92 24.69 -4.85
CA ALA A 126 10.20 26.13 -4.77
C ALA A 126 8.97 27.02 -5.06
N VAL A 127 7.94 26.47 -5.73
CA VAL A 127 6.65 27.14 -5.96
C VAL A 127 5.53 26.13 -5.67
N GLY A 128 4.90 26.26 -4.51
CA GLY A 128 3.79 25.40 -4.08
C GLY A 128 4.23 23.98 -3.70
N THR A 129 4.16 23.65 -2.41
CA THR A 129 4.24 22.25 -1.97
C THR A 129 2.96 21.52 -2.36
N LEU A 130 3.10 20.29 -2.86
CA LEU A 130 1.96 19.45 -3.20
C LEU A 130 1.60 18.55 -2.02
N ALA A 131 0.36 18.67 -1.55
CA ALA A 131 -0.22 17.77 -0.55
C ALA A 131 -0.21 16.31 -1.02
N GLY A 132 -0.27 15.39 -0.05
CA GLY A 132 -0.49 13.97 -0.34
C GLY A 132 -1.78 13.79 -1.13
N ALA A 133 -1.75 12.93 -2.15
CA ALA A 133 -2.94 12.64 -2.93
C ALA A 133 -3.85 11.67 -2.17
N SER A 134 -5.16 11.84 -2.34
CA SER A 134 -6.15 10.87 -1.88
C SER A 134 -6.11 9.60 -2.74
N GLY A 135 -6.53 8.50 -2.12
CA GLY A 135 -6.66 7.18 -2.74
C GLY A 135 -7.45 6.26 -1.82
N ALA A 136 -7.37 4.94 -2.04
CA ALA A 136 -7.90 3.99 -1.05
C ALA A 136 -7.25 4.21 0.31
N ASN A 137 -5.92 4.27 0.33
CA ASN A 137 -5.14 4.85 1.41
C ASN A 137 -4.47 6.13 0.91
N GLY A 138 -4.48 7.17 1.73
CA GLY A 138 -3.94 8.47 1.35
C GLY A 138 -2.41 8.53 1.40
N GLY A 139 -1.80 9.32 0.52
CA GLY A 139 -0.36 9.62 0.58
C GLY A 139 0.00 10.55 1.74
N GLY A 140 1.21 10.44 2.27
CA GLY A 140 1.71 11.31 3.33
C GLY A 140 1.90 12.75 2.87
N GLY A 141 1.64 13.69 3.77
CA GLY A 141 1.91 15.11 3.58
C GLY A 141 3.39 15.47 3.72
N VAL A 142 3.70 16.70 3.36
CA VAL A 142 5.03 17.30 3.50
C VAL A 142 4.88 18.77 3.90
N TYR A 143 5.84 19.28 4.66
CA TYR A 143 5.87 20.69 5.04
C TYR A 143 5.85 21.64 3.83
N SER A 144 5.14 22.77 3.96
CA SER A 144 5.08 23.87 3.00
C SER A 144 5.18 25.21 3.73
N ALA A 145 5.87 26.18 3.14
CA ALA A 145 5.89 27.56 3.64
C ALA A 145 4.59 28.34 3.34
N GLY A 146 3.59 27.74 2.68
CA GLY A 146 2.29 28.36 2.38
C GLY A 146 1.11 27.38 2.36
N PRO A 147 -0.14 27.86 2.55
CA PRO A 147 -1.34 27.03 2.67
C PRO A 147 -1.88 26.52 1.32
N PRO A 148 -2.61 25.37 1.30
CA PRO A 148 -2.78 24.42 2.40
C PRO A 148 -1.52 23.57 2.59
N SER A 149 -0.88 23.69 3.76
CA SER A 149 0.42 23.09 4.06
C SER A 149 0.27 21.77 4.80
N GLY A 150 1.09 20.77 4.48
CA GLY A 150 1.27 19.60 5.34
C GLY A 150 0.15 18.56 5.33
N ILE A 151 -0.92 18.72 4.55
CA ILE A 151 -2.06 17.80 4.60
C ILE A 151 -1.72 16.48 3.90
N GLY A 152 -1.93 15.38 4.63
CA GLY A 152 -1.93 14.03 4.06
C GLY A 152 -3.19 13.78 3.22
N GLY A 153 -3.07 12.93 2.21
CA GLY A 153 -4.21 12.49 1.41
C GLY A 153 -5.26 11.78 2.26
N THR A 154 -6.52 11.90 1.87
CA THR A 154 -7.61 11.14 2.49
C THR A 154 -7.64 9.70 1.99
N GLY A 155 -7.91 8.75 2.89
CA GLY A 155 -8.26 7.38 2.55
C GLY A 155 -9.78 7.22 2.42
N ALA A 156 -10.21 6.12 1.83
CA ALA A 156 -11.61 5.79 1.61
C ALA A 156 -12.00 4.51 2.36
N LEU A 157 -12.82 4.64 3.40
CA LEU A 157 -13.40 3.49 4.09
C LEU A 157 -14.41 2.77 3.20
N PRO A 158 -14.52 1.43 3.28
CA PRO A 158 -13.80 0.53 4.18
C PRO A 158 -12.47 0.00 3.61
N GLN A 159 -11.94 0.60 2.54
CA GLN A 159 -10.77 0.07 1.83
C GLN A 159 -9.43 0.61 2.34
N GLY A 160 -9.41 1.65 3.17
CA GLY A 160 -8.16 2.20 3.66
C GLY A 160 -8.27 3.39 4.60
N ARG A 161 -7.12 3.97 4.92
CA ARG A 161 -6.92 5.03 5.94
C ARG A 161 -6.19 6.24 5.37
N ASN A 162 -6.28 7.36 6.08
CA ASN A 162 -5.62 8.61 5.67
C ASN A 162 -4.09 8.47 5.73
N GLY A 163 -3.40 9.26 4.90
CA GLY A 163 -1.98 9.53 5.09
C GLY A 163 -1.76 10.45 6.28
N GLY A 164 -0.56 10.40 6.85
CA GLY A 164 -0.14 11.32 7.89
C GLY A 164 -0.03 12.74 7.34
N SER A 165 -0.28 13.72 8.21
CA SER A 165 -0.06 15.13 7.94
C SER A 165 1.23 15.62 8.61
N VAL A 166 1.66 16.83 8.31
CA VAL A 166 2.79 17.48 8.97
C VAL A 166 2.25 18.58 9.87
N THR A 167 2.63 18.55 11.14
CA THR A 167 2.26 19.55 12.16
C THR A 167 3.51 20.24 12.71
N GLY A 168 3.50 21.59 12.80
CA GLY A 168 4.65 22.37 13.30
C GLY A 168 4.71 23.83 12.82
N SER A 169 5.59 24.65 13.41
CA SER A 169 5.79 26.06 13.06
C SER A 169 6.92 26.25 12.04
N ALA A 170 6.73 27.22 11.13
CA ALA A 170 7.53 27.41 9.91
C ALA A 170 9.07 27.48 10.06
N ALA A 171 9.58 27.85 11.23
CA ALA A 171 11.02 27.97 11.50
C ALA A 171 11.68 26.65 11.97
N ALA A 172 10.90 25.69 12.47
CA ALA A 172 11.38 24.39 12.96
C ALA A 172 11.06 23.23 12.00
N SER A 173 10.16 23.41 11.03
CA SER A 173 9.62 22.34 10.18
C SER A 173 10.30 22.15 8.82
N LEU A 174 11.44 22.80 8.58
CA LEU A 174 12.19 22.58 7.34
C LEU A 174 12.61 21.10 7.25
N GLY A 175 12.00 20.37 6.31
CA GLY A 175 12.36 18.99 6.03
C GLY A 175 11.57 17.90 6.75
N VAL A 176 10.38 18.22 7.29
CA VAL A 176 9.48 17.21 7.87
C VAL A 176 8.51 16.64 6.83
N SER A 177 8.39 15.32 6.83
CA SER A 177 7.47 14.55 5.98
C SER A 177 6.71 13.52 6.80
N ALA A 178 5.53 13.15 6.29
CA ALA A 178 4.64 12.18 6.92
C ALA A 178 4.58 10.87 6.13
N GLY A 179 4.14 9.80 6.80
CA GLY A 179 3.97 8.49 6.17
C GLY A 179 2.65 8.37 5.40
N GLY A 180 2.61 7.48 4.41
CA GLY A 180 1.38 7.10 3.72
C GLY A 180 0.49 6.21 4.58
N GLY A 181 -0.82 6.23 4.35
CA GLY A 181 -1.77 5.36 5.01
C GLY A 181 -1.59 3.90 4.59
N GLY A 182 -1.82 2.99 5.53
CA GLY A 182 -1.98 1.56 5.29
C GLY A 182 -3.42 1.11 5.58
N PHE A 183 -3.75 -0.13 5.23
CA PHE A 183 -5.10 -0.65 5.44
C PHE A 183 -5.51 -0.66 6.93
N GLY A 184 -4.59 -1.08 7.81
CA GLY A 184 -4.81 -1.25 9.24
C GLY A 184 -4.72 0.06 10.04
N SER A 185 -3.91 1.03 9.62
CA SER A 185 -3.79 2.31 10.31
C SER A 185 -3.48 3.48 9.38
N ALA A 186 -3.80 4.70 9.84
CA ALA A 186 -3.32 5.90 9.18
C ALA A 186 -1.78 5.96 9.19
N GLY A 187 -1.22 6.72 8.25
CA GLY A 187 0.19 7.07 8.26
C GLY A 187 0.52 7.95 9.46
N VAL A 188 1.73 7.82 9.99
CA VAL A 188 2.17 8.62 11.14
C VAL A 188 2.45 10.05 10.65
N ASP A 189 1.97 11.02 11.43
CA ASP A 189 2.22 12.43 11.17
C ASP A 189 3.71 12.76 11.30
N GLY A 190 4.19 13.65 10.43
CA GLY A 190 5.50 14.26 10.60
C GLY A 190 5.42 15.38 11.63
N THR A 191 6.31 15.36 12.64
CA THR A 191 6.36 16.41 13.67
C THR A 191 7.72 17.10 13.68
N SER A 192 7.72 18.42 13.85
CA SER A 192 8.96 19.19 14.07
C SER A 192 9.07 19.60 15.54
N THR A 193 9.63 18.75 16.40
CA THR A 193 9.99 19.16 17.76
C THR A 193 11.48 19.52 17.82
N SER A 194 11.79 20.63 18.49
CA SER A 194 13.16 21.06 18.73
C SER A 194 13.85 20.06 19.67
N THR A 195 14.80 19.29 19.13
CA THR A 195 15.82 18.45 19.81
C THR A 195 15.33 17.49 20.91
N PRO A 196 15.52 16.16 20.78
CA PRO A 196 16.16 15.44 19.66
C PRO A 196 15.30 15.49 18.37
N ALA A 197 15.90 15.25 17.21
CA ALA A 197 15.16 15.20 15.95
C ALA A 197 14.08 14.10 16.00
N ALA A 198 12.82 14.48 15.78
CA ALA A 198 11.75 13.50 15.63
C ALA A 198 11.94 12.71 14.32
N PRO A 199 11.69 11.39 14.32
CA PRO A 199 11.69 10.61 13.09
C PRO A 199 10.59 11.12 12.14
N MET A 200 10.85 11.04 10.84
CA MET A 200 9.81 11.30 9.83
C MET A 200 8.69 10.26 9.96
N GLY A 201 7.50 10.62 9.49
CA GLY A 201 6.33 9.78 9.66
C GLY A 201 6.50 8.39 9.03
N ASN A 202 6.36 7.34 9.85
CA ASN A 202 6.26 5.97 9.39
C ASN A 202 4.98 5.75 8.59
N GLY A 203 5.01 4.83 7.63
CA GLY A 203 3.81 4.36 6.96
C GLY A 203 2.83 3.70 7.92
N GLY A 204 1.55 3.73 7.58
CA GLY A 204 0.51 3.01 8.32
C GLY A 204 0.63 1.50 8.13
N HIS A 205 0.22 0.74 9.15
CA HIS A 205 0.22 -0.72 9.12
C HIS A 205 -0.74 -1.26 8.07
N GLY A 206 -0.36 -2.39 7.49
CA GLY A 206 -1.11 -3.11 6.47
C GLY A 206 -2.20 -4.01 7.03
N LEU A 207 -2.58 -5.00 6.23
CA LEU A 207 -3.42 -6.12 6.62
C LEU A 207 -2.56 -7.38 6.75
N THR A 208 -2.92 -8.25 7.68
CA THR A 208 -2.31 -9.58 7.80
C THR A 208 -3.33 -10.64 7.39
N THR A 209 -2.92 -11.63 6.60
CA THR A 209 -3.83 -12.71 6.19
C THR A 209 -3.11 -14.04 5.98
N HIS A 210 -3.80 -15.14 6.27
CA HIS A 210 -3.34 -16.52 6.09
C HIS A 210 -4.02 -17.20 4.91
N ILE A 211 -4.64 -16.44 4.00
CA ILE A 211 -5.37 -16.99 2.84
C ILE A 211 -4.54 -17.97 1.99
N ALA A 212 -3.21 -17.85 1.99
CA ALA A 212 -2.30 -18.73 1.26
C ALA A 212 -1.56 -19.76 2.17
N GLY A 213 -2.03 -19.98 3.39
CA GLY A 213 -1.47 -20.93 4.37
C GLY A 213 -0.31 -20.37 5.20
N ALA A 214 0.53 -19.51 4.61
CA ALA A 214 1.50 -18.70 5.35
C ALA A 214 0.92 -17.30 5.65
N SER A 215 1.40 -16.67 6.71
CA SER A 215 1.05 -15.28 7.04
C SER A 215 1.63 -14.34 5.99
N LEU A 216 0.78 -13.49 5.42
CA LEU A 216 1.12 -12.45 4.47
C LEU A 216 0.81 -11.08 5.09
N SER A 217 1.79 -10.19 5.06
CA SER A 217 1.65 -8.77 5.40
C SER A 217 1.58 -7.95 4.12
N LEU A 218 0.45 -7.29 3.88
CA LEU A 218 0.13 -6.62 2.62
C LEU A 218 -0.46 -5.23 2.89
N CYS A 219 -0.54 -4.37 1.87
CA CYS A 219 -1.20 -3.05 1.93
C CYS A 219 -0.67 -2.10 3.03
N GLY A 220 0.63 -2.15 3.34
CA GLY A 220 1.24 -1.18 4.23
C GLY A 220 1.74 0.10 3.53
N GLY A 221 1.68 1.21 4.25
CA GLY A 221 2.05 2.53 3.75
C GLY A 221 3.57 2.71 3.62
N GLY A 222 3.99 3.62 2.74
CA GLY A 222 5.39 4.04 2.63
C GLY A 222 5.78 5.05 3.72
N GLY A 223 7.05 5.04 4.13
CA GLY A 223 7.59 6.01 5.09
C GLY A 223 7.97 7.34 4.45
N GLY A 224 7.90 8.43 5.22
CA GLY A 224 8.33 9.77 4.79
C GLY A 224 9.85 9.89 4.65
N GLY A 225 10.32 10.67 3.66
CA GLY A 225 11.73 10.94 3.42
C GLY A 225 12.33 11.95 4.41
N GLY A 226 13.58 11.74 4.81
CA GLY A 226 14.35 12.61 5.71
C GLY A 226 15.63 13.15 5.07
N GLY A 227 16.43 13.89 5.85
CA GLY A 227 17.70 14.43 5.40
C GLY A 227 18.59 14.95 6.52
N PRO A 228 19.94 14.83 6.42
CA PRO A 228 20.87 15.22 7.49
C PRO A 228 21.01 16.73 7.68
N VAL A 229 20.48 17.54 6.75
CA VAL A 229 20.55 19.01 6.78
C VAL A 229 19.83 19.60 8.01
N PHE A 230 18.95 18.82 8.63
CA PHE A 230 18.22 19.18 9.84
C PHE A 230 18.44 18.12 10.93
N SER A 231 19.54 18.27 11.68
CA SER A 231 19.76 17.63 12.99
C SER A 231 19.67 16.10 13.07
N GLY A 232 19.99 15.37 11.99
CA GLY A 232 20.01 13.90 12.00
C GLY A 232 18.64 13.22 11.81
N GLY A 233 17.68 13.87 11.14
CA GLY A 233 16.34 13.31 10.90
C GLY A 233 16.35 11.94 10.20
N TYR A 234 15.88 10.92 10.92
CA TYR A 234 15.68 9.58 10.38
C TYR A 234 14.49 9.55 9.42
N ALA A 235 14.62 8.85 8.30
CA ALA A 235 13.47 8.59 7.44
C ALA A 235 12.45 7.69 8.15
N GLY A 236 11.18 7.86 7.78
CA GLY A 236 10.11 6.98 8.23
C GLY A 236 10.28 5.60 7.65
N SER A 237 9.93 4.58 8.43
CA SER A 237 9.86 3.21 7.93
C SER A 237 8.56 2.98 7.16
N GLY A 238 8.64 2.29 6.02
CA GLY A 238 7.48 1.63 5.44
C GLY A 238 7.09 0.41 6.29
N GLN A 239 5.82 0.02 6.22
CA GLN A 239 5.26 -1.12 6.94
C GLN A 239 4.69 -2.14 5.95
N ASP A 240 4.66 -3.43 6.29
CA ASP A 240 3.90 -4.48 5.58
C ASP A 240 3.98 -4.42 4.05
N GLY A 241 5.22 -4.35 3.53
CA GLY A 241 5.51 -4.23 2.10
C GLY A 241 5.60 -2.80 1.56
N GLY A 242 5.46 -1.77 2.40
CA GLY A 242 5.73 -0.38 2.06
C GLY A 242 7.22 -0.05 2.03
N GLY A 243 7.62 0.89 1.19
CA GLY A 243 9.00 1.35 1.05
C GLY A 243 9.42 2.30 2.16
N HIS A 244 10.64 2.13 2.67
CA HIS A 244 11.25 3.09 3.61
C HIS A 244 11.58 4.42 2.93
N GLY A 245 11.43 5.53 3.64
CA GLY A 245 11.85 6.83 3.14
C GLY A 245 13.38 6.89 2.93
N GLY A 246 13.82 7.75 2.03
CA GLY A 246 15.24 8.02 1.81
C GLY A 246 15.78 9.04 2.80
N VAL A 247 17.08 8.96 3.13
CA VAL A 247 17.79 9.99 3.91
C VAL A 247 18.89 10.62 3.04
N SER A 248 19.98 9.89 2.83
CA SER A 248 21.10 10.27 1.95
C SER A 248 21.18 9.33 0.74
N GLY A 249 20.02 8.99 0.18
CA GLY A 249 19.89 8.03 -0.91
C GLY A 249 18.46 7.92 -1.42
N ALA A 250 18.27 7.13 -2.48
CA ALA A 250 16.96 6.82 -3.03
C ALA A 250 16.07 6.13 -1.98
N ALA A 251 14.78 6.41 -2.03
CA ALA A 251 13.82 5.76 -1.15
C ALA A 251 13.49 4.33 -1.62
N GLY A 252 13.05 3.50 -0.67
CA GLY A 252 12.60 2.14 -0.95
C GLY A 252 11.31 2.13 -1.77
N HIS A 253 11.20 1.17 -2.68
CA HIS A 253 9.96 0.89 -3.40
C HIS A 253 8.99 0.11 -2.52
N GLY A 254 7.69 0.25 -2.77
CA GLY A 254 6.70 -0.71 -2.31
C GLY A 254 6.99 -2.08 -2.93
N MET A 255 6.83 -3.12 -2.13
CA MET A 255 7.01 -4.50 -2.55
C MET A 255 6.03 -4.84 -3.67
N ILE A 256 6.53 -5.42 -4.75
CA ILE A 256 5.71 -5.88 -5.86
C ILE A 256 4.73 -6.94 -5.34
N ASN A 257 3.49 -6.90 -5.82
CA ASN A 257 2.39 -7.80 -5.44
C ASN A 257 1.98 -7.70 -3.96
N SER A 258 2.16 -6.55 -3.31
CA SER A 258 1.66 -6.31 -1.95
C SER A 258 0.67 -5.16 -1.86
N GLY A 259 0.53 -4.35 -2.90
CA GLY A 259 -0.16 -3.06 -2.83
C GLY A 259 0.55 -2.03 -1.94
N GLY A 260 1.80 -2.26 -1.52
CA GLY A 260 2.53 -1.39 -0.61
C GLY A 260 2.85 -0.01 -1.21
N GLY A 261 2.83 1.03 -0.38
CA GLY A 261 3.18 2.39 -0.80
C GLY A 261 4.69 2.61 -0.99
N GLY A 262 5.10 3.49 -1.90
CA GLY A 262 6.51 3.85 -2.10
C GLY A 262 7.04 4.82 -1.04
N GLY A 263 8.32 4.71 -0.66
CA GLY A 263 8.94 5.63 0.29
C GLY A 263 9.16 7.04 -0.26
N GLY A 264 9.09 8.06 0.58
CA GLY A 264 9.38 9.45 0.22
C GLY A 264 10.88 9.69 -0.01
N GLY A 265 11.23 10.47 -1.03
CA GLY A 265 12.62 10.77 -1.39
C GLY A 265 13.36 11.57 -0.31
N GLY A 266 14.64 11.28 -0.11
CA GLY A 266 15.50 12.02 0.83
C GLY A 266 16.17 13.25 0.23
N ALA A 267 16.96 13.94 1.05
CA ALA A 267 17.86 15.01 0.59
C ALA A 267 19.11 15.10 1.47
N SER A 268 20.28 15.36 0.88
CA SER A 268 21.54 15.58 1.59
C SER A 268 22.29 16.77 1.01
N GLY A 269 22.40 17.85 1.77
CA GLY A 269 22.95 19.13 1.29
C GLY A 269 22.12 19.66 0.12
N ALA A 270 22.79 19.92 -1.01
CA ALA A 270 22.14 20.33 -2.26
C ALA A 270 21.63 19.14 -3.12
N THR A 271 21.95 17.90 -2.74
CA THR A 271 21.59 16.70 -3.50
C THR A 271 20.23 16.18 -3.06
N ASN A 272 19.38 15.89 -4.04
CA ASN A 272 18.03 15.38 -3.83
C ASN A 272 17.91 13.99 -4.43
N PHE A 273 17.16 13.11 -3.77
CA PHE A 273 17.02 11.72 -4.18
C PHE A 273 15.59 11.41 -4.62
N ALA A 274 15.48 10.51 -5.59
CA ALA A 274 14.20 10.04 -6.09
C ALA A 274 13.42 9.28 -5.01
N ALA A 275 12.10 9.38 -5.09
CA ALA A 275 11.18 8.62 -4.27
C ALA A 275 10.98 7.19 -4.80
N GLY A 276 10.39 6.33 -3.98
CA GLY A 276 10.09 4.96 -4.35
C GLY A 276 8.78 4.83 -5.13
N ASN A 277 8.73 3.89 -6.07
CA ASN A 277 7.49 3.47 -6.72
C ASN A 277 6.60 2.69 -5.72
N GLY A 278 5.30 2.70 -5.93
CA GLY A 278 4.36 1.82 -5.24
C GLY A 278 4.42 0.39 -5.79
N GLY A 279 4.01 -0.58 -4.97
CA GLY A 279 3.86 -1.98 -5.35
C GLY A 279 2.61 -2.22 -6.20
N SER A 280 2.66 -3.22 -7.09
CA SER A 280 1.48 -3.71 -7.79
C SER A 280 0.47 -4.32 -6.83
N GLY A 281 -0.79 -4.37 -7.26
CA GLY A 281 -1.86 -5.09 -6.59
C GLY A 281 -1.68 -6.61 -6.61
N LEU A 282 -2.65 -7.29 -6.02
CA LEU A 282 -2.65 -8.75 -5.88
C LEU A 282 -4.10 -9.25 -5.77
N VAL A 283 -4.41 -10.39 -6.37
CA VAL A 283 -5.66 -11.10 -6.09
C VAL A 283 -5.34 -12.52 -5.66
N ILE A 284 -5.82 -12.91 -4.49
CA ILE A 284 -5.80 -14.29 -4.00
C ILE A 284 -7.23 -14.73 -3.73
N LEU A 285 -7.58 -15.94 -4.14
CA LEU A 285 -8.80 -16.61 -3.69
C LEU A 285 -8.49 -18.05 -3.30
N ARG A 286 -9.32 -18.61 -2.43
CA ARG A 286 -9.28 -20.04 -2.11
C ARG A 286 -10.67 -20.62 -1.96
N TYR A 287 -10.77 -21.93 -2.20
CA TYR A 287 -11.98 -22.69 -1.91
C TYR A 287 -11.62 -24.08 -1.37
N ARG A 288 -12.56 -24.66 -0.62
CA ARG A 288 -12.37 -25.99 -0.04
C ARG A 288 -12.36 -27.07 -1.12
N ILE A 289 -11.46 -28.02 -0.95
CA ILE A 289 -11.38 -29.25 -1.73
C ILE A 289 -11.45 -30.47 -0.79
N SER A 290 -11.74 -31.63 -1.36
CA SER A 290 -11.67 -32.91 -0.63
C SER A 290 -10.22 -33.31 -0.36
N GLN A 291 -10.02 -34.20 0.62
CA GLN A 291 -8.70 -34.79 0.89
C GLN A 291 -8.17 -35.56 -0.32
N SER A 292 -9.03 -36.26 -1.06
CA SER A 292 -8.62 -36.98 -2.27
C SER A 292 -8.15 -36.04 -3.37
N GLU A 293 -8.80 -34.89 -3.56
CA GLU A 293 -8.34 -33.86 -4.51
C GLU A 293 -7.01 -33.26 -4.06
N TYR A 294 -6.85 -32.99 -2.76
CA TYR A 294 -5.59 -32.50 -2.21
C TYR A 294 -4.44 -33.48 -2.47
N LEU A 295 -4.62 -34.75 -2.11
CA LEU A 295 -3.59 -35.80 -2.25
C LEU A 295 -3.21 -36.10 -3.70
N ALA A 296 -4.03 -35.69 -4.68
CA ALA A 296 -3.71 -35.81 -6.09
C ALA A 296 -2.76 -34.70 -6.60
N GLU A 297 -2.53 -33.64 -5.80
CA GLU A 297 -1.76 -32.44 -6.18
C GLU A 297 -0.53 -32.18 -5.29
N VAL A 298 -0.32 -32.95 -4.21
CA VAL A 298 0.88 -32.88 -3.35
C VAL A 298 1.93 -33.93 -3.67
#